data_AF-A0A3M1NWI7-F1
#
_entry.id   AF-A0A3M1NWI7-F1
#
_cell.length_a   1.000
_cell.length_b   1.000
_cell.length_c   1.000
_cell.angle_alpha   90.00
_cell.angle_beta   90.00
_cell.angle_gamma   90.00
#
_symmetry.space_group_name_H-M   'P 1'
#
loop_
_entity.id
_entity.type
_entity.pdbx_description
1 polymer ?
#
loop_
_entity_poly.entity_id
_entity_poly.type
_entity_poly.pdbx_seq_one_letter_code
_entity_poly.pdbx_strand_id
1 'polypeptide(L)'
;MAVDERLQEKLDNLSRKPGCYLFKDKTGKVIYIGKAKVLRNRVRSYFQSGRSEGPKLARLKARIADFDVIVTDTEMEALILEMNLIKEYKPRYNINLKDDKSYPYLRVTNERFPRIFPTRKIVKDGSRYFGPYTDVGSMRSLLKSVKRIFPIRSCNYDLTEEVVARKKYKLCLDYHIKKCDGPCEGLVSAEDYNFMVDQIVAFINGRNNQV
;
A
#
# COMPACT_ATOMS: atom_id res chain seq x y z
N MET A 1 -26.41 -20.22 -10.14
CA MET A 1 -26.98 -19.22 -11.06
C MET A 1 -26.77 -19.74 -12.47
N ALA A 2 -27.81 -19.80 -13.29
CA ALA A 2 -27.61 -20.00 -14.73
C ALA A 2 -26.81 -18.80 -15.25
N VAL A 3 -25.63 -19.07 -15.81
CA VAL A 3 -24.76 -18.06 -16.40
C VAL A 3 -25.25 -17.88 -17.84
N ASP A 4 -25.59 -16.65 -18.22
CA ASP A 4 -25.95 -16.30 -19.59
C ASP A 4 -24.80 -16.66 -20.55
N GLU A 5 -25.11 -17.04 -21.79
CA GLU A 5 -24.12 -17.55 -22.77
C GLU A 5 -23.02 -16.51 -23.03
N ARG A 6 -23.41 -15.23 -23.15
CA ARG A 6 -22.49 -14.10 -23.26
C ARG A 6 -21.55 -13.96 -22.05
N LEU A 7 -22.07 -14.21 -20.85
CA LEU A 7 -21.30 -14.10 -19.62
C LEU A 7 -20.33 -15.27 -19.48
N GLN A 8 -20.74 -16.47 -19.94
CA GLN A 8 -19.89 -17.65 -19.98
C GLN A 8 -18.71 -17.45 -20.93
N GLU A 9 -18.94 -16.90 -22.13
CA GLU A 9 -17.88 -16.57 -23.08
C GLU A 9 -16.85 -15.57 -22.49
N LYS A 10 -17.32 -14.55 -21.77
CA LYS A 10 -16.43 -13.62 -21.05
C LYS A 10 -15.60 -14.33 -19.99
N LEU A 11 -16.17 -15.29 -19.27
CA LEU A 11 -15.45 -16.07 -18.25
C LEU A 11 -14.38 -17.00 -18.85
N ASP A 12 -14.59 -17.46 -20.08
CA ASP A 12 -13.66 -18.33 -20.80
C ASP A 12 -12.47 -17.56 -21.39
N ASN A 13 -12.68 -16.31 -21.79
CA ASN A 13 -11.64 -15.42 -22.33
C ASN A 13 -10.88 -14.60 -21.28
N LEU A 14 -11.05 -14.87 -19.98
CA LEU A 14 -10.35 -14.14 -18.92
C LEU A 14 -8.82 -14.35 -18.94
N SER A 15 -8.09 -13.24 -18.92
CA SER A 15 -6.63 -13.22 -18.82
C SER A 15 -6.11 -13.81 -17.50
N ARG A 16 -4.92 -14.41 -17.56
CA ARG A 16 -4.15 -14.85 -16.38
C ARG A 16 -3.23 -13.75 -15.81
N LYS A 17 -3.23 -12.55 -16.40
CA LYS A 17 -2.49 -11.39 -15.91
C LYS A 17 -3.17 -10.71 -14.70
N PRO A 18 -2.44 -9.85 -13.96
CA PRO A 18 -3.05 -9.00 -12.96
C PRO A 18 -3.97 -7.94 -13.58
N GLY A 19 -4.83 -7.35 -12.76
CA GLY A 19 -5.70 -6.26 -13.20
C GLY A 19 -6.88 -6.01 -12.27
N CYS A 20 -7.78 -5.15 -12.73
CA CYS A 20 -9.04 -4.82 -12.05
C CYS A 20 -10.23 -5.47 -12.73
N TYR A 21 -11.25 -5.85 -11.95
CA TYR A 21 -12.55 -6.29 -12.43
C TYR A 21 -13.65 -5.39 -11.87
N LEU A 22 -14.65 -5.09 -12.69
CA LEU A 22 -15.76 -4.21 -12.37
C LEU A 22 -17.07 -4.97 -12.56
N PHE A 23 -17.74 -5.36 -11.47
CA PHE A 23 -19.05 -5.99 -11.53
C PHE A 23 -20.15 -4.96 -11.72
N LYS A 24 -21.08 -5.28 -12.61
CA LYS A 24 -22.24 -4.46 -12.96
C LYS A 24 -23.54 -5.17 -12.61
N ASP A 25 -24.57 -4.39 -12.27
CA ASP A 25 -25.93 -4.90 -12.16
C ASP A 25 -26.66 -4.90 -13.52
N LYS A 26 -27.92 -5.33 -13.52
CA LYS A 26 -28.77 -5.41 -14.73
C LYS A 26 -28.98 -4.07 -15.43
N THR A 27 -28.71 -2.94 -14.77
CA THR A 27 -28.80 -1.59 -15.35
C THR A 27 -27.49 -1.13 -15.97
N GLY A 28 -26.43 -1.95 -15.90
CA GLY A 28 -25.08 -1.60 -16.35
C GLY A 28 -24.28 -0.77 -15.34
N LYS A 29 -24.84 -0.47 -14.16
CA LYS A 29 -24.17 0.31 -13.12
C LYS A 29 -23.10 -0.52 -12.42
N VAL A 30 -21.91 0.06 -12.24
CA VAL A 30 -20.82 -0.58 -11.48
C VAL A 30 -21.20 -0.67 -10.00
N ILE A 31 -21.30 -1.88 -9.49
CA ILE A 31 -21.72 -2.18 -8.11
C ILE A 31 -20.57 -2.63 -7.21
N TYR A 32 -19.50 -3.17 -7.80
CA TYR A 32 -18.30 -3.60 -7.09
C TYR A 32 -17.08 -3.56 -8.00
N ILE A 33 -15.92 -3.19 -7.44
CA ILE A 33 -14.63 -3.16 -8.10
C ILE A 33 -13.63 -3.90 -7.22
N GLY A 34 -12.79 -4.73 -7.82
CA GLY A 34 -11.70 -5.38 -7.11
C GLY A 34 -10.48 -5.60 -8.00
N LYS A 35 -9.33 -5.86 -7.38
CA LYS A 35 -8.11 -6.28 -8.07
C LYS A 35 -7.83 -7.77 -7.95
N ALA A 36 -7.06 -8.31 -8.88
CA ALA A 36 -6.60 -9.69 -8.86
C ALA A 36 -5.13 -9.79 -9.29
N LYS A 37 -4.38 -10.73 -8.69
CA LYS A 37 -3.09 -11.18 -9.23
C LYS A 37 -3.28 -11.96 -10.53
N VAL A 38 -4.37 -12.74 -10.60
CA VAL A 38 -4.79 -13.54 -11.74
C VAL A 38 -6.29 -13.33 -11.93
N LEU A 39 -6.68 -12.51 -12.92
CA LEU A 39 -8.07 -12.15 -13.18
C LEU A 39 -8.95 -13.39 -13.37
N ARG A 40 -8.51 -14.35 -14.17
CA ARG A 40 -9.23 -15.63 -14.43
C ARG A 40 -9.65 -16.35 -13.16
N ASN A 41 -8.72 -16.57 -12.23
CA ASN A 41 -9.01 -17.30 -11.00
C ASN A 41 -9.95 -16.50 -10.10
N ARG A 42 -9.69 -15.19 -9.96
CA ARG A 42 -10.44 -14.34 -9.05
C ARG A 42 -11.88 -14.14 -9.49
N VAL A 43 -12.12 -13.79 -10.75
CA VAL A 43 -13.47 -13.51 -11.26
C VAL A 43 -14.31 -14.78 -11.27
N ARG A 44 -13.77 -15.92 -11.74
CA ARG A 44 -14.49 -17.21 -11.75
C ARG A 44 -14.94 -17.66 -10.36
N SER A 45 -14.17 -17.35 -9.31
CA SER A 45 -14.55 -17.68 -7.92
C SER A 45 -15.89 -17.07 -7.48
N TYR A 46 -16.34 -15.98 -8.12
CA TYR A 46 -17.64 -15.39 -7.82
C TYR A 46 -18.82 -16.17 -8.43
N PHE A 47 -18.57 -16.97 -9.47
CA PHE A 47 -19.61 -17.72 -10.19
C PHE A 47 -19.66 -19.21 -9.81
N GLN A 48 -18.66 -19.70 -9.07
CA GLN A 48 -18.65 -21.06 -8.54
C GLN A 48 -19.53 -21.19 -7.28
N SER A 49 -20.29 -22.29 -7.20
CA SER A 49 -21.05 -22.71 -6.03
C SER A 49 -20.19 -23.61 -5.14
N GLY A 50 -20.03 -23.32 -3.85
CA GLY A 50 -19.38 -24.28 -2.94
C GLY A 50 -18.66 -23.78 -1.69
N ARG A 51 -18.69 -22.49 -1.34
CA ARG A 51 -18.19 -22.04 -0.03
C ARG A 51 -19.30 -21.46 0.81
N SER A 52 -19.24 -21.72 2.13
CA SER A 52 -19.98 -20.94 3.12
C SER A 52 -19.53 -19.50 3.00
N GLU A 53 -20.32 -18.70 2.30
CA GLU A 53 -20.02 -17.31 2.00
C GLU A 53 -20.85 -16.43 2.90
N GLY A 54 -20.21 -15.42 3.51
CA GLY A 54 -20.90 -14.48 4.38
C GLY A 54 -22.06 -13.79 3.64
N PRO A 55 -23.14 -13.38 4.36
CA PRO A 55 -24.37 -12.84 3.76
C PRO A 55 -24.13 -11.67 2.80
N LYS A 56 -23.08 -10.87 3.02
CA LYS A 56 -22.72 -9.74 2.16
C LYS A 56 -22.22 -10.18 0.77
N LEU A 57 -21.45 -11.26 0.70
CA LEU A 57 -20.92 -11.78 -0.56
C LEU A 57 -22.02 -12.45 -1.39
N ALA A 58 -22.91 -13.21 -0.75
CA ALA A 58 -24.09 -13.77 -1.41
C ALA A 58 -24.99 -12.68 -2.03
N ARG A 59 -25.22 -11.58 -1.29
CA ARG A 59 -25.97 -10.41 -1.81
C ARG A 59 -25.29 -9.69 -2.95
N LEU A 60 -23.96 -9.69 -3.02
CA LEU A 60 -23.23 -9.15 -4.17
C LEU A 60 -23.45 -10.06 -5.38
N LYS A 61 -23.15 -11.36 -5.25
CA LYS A 61 -23.28 -12.35 -6.32
C LYS A 61 -24.66 -12.34 -6.98
N ALA A 62 -25.72 -12.30 -6.16
CA ALA A 62 -27.10 -12.25 -6.64
C ALA A 62 -27.43 -11.02 -7.50
N ARG A 63 -26.64 -9.95 -7.44
CA ARG A 63 -26.82 -8.73 -8.23
C ARG A 63 -25.88 -8.60 -9.42
N ILE A 64 -24.87 -9.47 -9.55
CA ILE A 64 -23.96 -9.43 -10.70
C ILE A 64 -24.74 -9.87 -11.94
N ALA A 65 -24.81 -8.98 -12.93
CA ALA A 65 -25.38 -9.28 -14.24
C ALA A 65 -24.30 -9.26 -15.35
N ASP A 66 -23.24 -8.47 -15.17
CA ASP A 66 -22.13 -8.38 -16.12
C ASP A 66 -20.84 -7.98 -15.39
N PHE A 67 -19.70 -8.07 -16.08
CA PHE A 67 -18.41 -7.59 -15.56
C PHE A 67 -17.48 -7.09 -16.66
N ASP A 68 -16.65 -6.09 -16.36
CA ASP A 68 -15.51 -5.73 -17.21
C ASP A 68 -14.19 -6.05 -16.51
N VAL A 69 -13.12 -6.15 -17.30
CA VAL A 69 -11.76 -6.30 -16.79
C VAL A 69 -10.83 -5.30 -17.45
N ILE A 70 -9.89 -4.77 -16.67
CA ILE A 70 -8.78 -3.96 -17.16
C ILE A 70 -7.50 -4.67 -16.73
N VAL A 71 -6.74 -5.15 -17.71
CA VAL A 71 -5.48 -5.85 -17.50
C VAL A 71 -4.38 -4.83 -17.22
N THR A 72 -3.50 -5.15 -16.27
CA THR A 72 -2.29 -4.37 -15.99
C THR A 72 -1.07 -5.25 -16.13
N ASP A 73 0.12 -4.66 -16.20
CA ASP A 73 1.36 -5.43 -16.31
C ASP A 73 1.86 -5.88 -14.94
N THR A 74 1.60 -5.08 -13.89
CA THR A 74 2.00 -5.41 -12.52
C THR A 74 0.84 -5.44 -11.53
N GLU A 75 1.03 -6.11 -10.39
CA GLU A 75 0.08 -6.06 -9.26
C GLU A 75 -0.04 -4.66 -8.64
N MET A 76 1.02 -3.85 -8.74
CA MET A 76 1.08 -2.50 -8.21
C MET A 76 0.25 -1.54 -9.06
N GLU A 77 0.28 -1.67 -10.39
CA GLU A 77 -0.61 -0.95 -11.28
C GLU A 77 -2.07 -1.33 -11.06
N ALA A 78 -2.39 -2.63 -10.96
CA ALA A 78 -3.76 -3.10 -10.65
C ALA A 78 -4.26 -2.48 -9.33
N LEU A 79 -3.36 -2.34 -8.37
CA LEU A 79 -3.66 -1.71 -7.10
C LEU A 79 -3.99 -0.21 -7.26
N ILE A 80 -3.13 0.55 -7.94
CA ILE A 80 -3.35 1.99 -8.15
C ILE A 80 -4.64 2.23 -8.95
N LEU A 81 -4.85 1.42 -9.99
CA LEU A 81 -6.04 1.48 -10.83
C LEU A 81 -7.32 1.20 -10.02
N GLU A 82 -7.33 0.15 -9.20
CA GLU A 82 -8.47 -0.17 -8.31
C GLU A 82 -8.81 1.02 -7.42
N MET A 83 -7.81 1.64 -6.82
CA MET A 83 -8.01 2.80 -5.94
C MET A 83 -8.65 3.97 -6.68
N ASN A 84 -8.21 4.25 -7.90
CA ASN A 84 -8.75 5.33 -8.72
C ASN A 84 -10.19 5.02 -9.15
N LEU A 85 -10.45 3.81 -9.62
CA LEU A 85 -11.78 3.37 -10.01
C LEU A 85 -12.78 3.38 -8.83
N ILE A 86 -12.38 2.95 -7.63
CA ILE A 86 -13.25 3.00 -6.44
C ILE A 86 -13.57 4.46 -6.07
N LYS A 87 -12.59 5.38 -6.18
CA LYS A 87 -12.81 6.81 -5.90
C LYS A 87 -13.75 7.44 -6.92
N GLU A 88 -13.62 7.07 -8.18
CA GLU A 88 -14.43 7.56 -9.31
C GLU A 88 -15.87 7.03 -9.24
N TYR A 89 -16.04 5.71 -9.24
CA TYR A 89 -17.37 5.07 -9.34
C TYR A 89 -18.12 4.99 -8.00
N LYS A 90 -17.41 5.09 -6.87
CA LYS A 90 -17.94 4.89 -5.50
C LYS A 90 -18.94 3.73 -5.39
N PRO A 91 -18.56 2.50 -5.77
CA PRO A 91 -19.52 1.41 -5.91
C PRO A 91 -20.15 1.01 -4.56
N ARG A 92 -21.46 0.73 -4.57
CA ARG A 92 -22.25 0.44 -3.37
C ARG A 92 -21.63 -0.67 -2.50
N TYR A 93 -21.16 -1.75 -3.12
CA TYR A 93 -20.63 -2.88 -2.37
C TYR A 93 -19.18 -2.66 -1.89
N ASN A 94 -18.37 -1.83 -2.54
CA ASN A 94 -17.05 -1.46 -1.99
C ASN A 94 -17.16 -0.67 -0.68
N ILE A 95 -18.19 0.18 -0.55
CA ILE A 95 -18.45 0.93 0.69
C ILE A 95 -18.90 -0.02 1.80
N ASN A 96 -19.84 -0.92 1.51
CA ASN A 96 -20.40 -1.85 2.49
C ASN A 96 -19.47 -3.01 2.87
N LEU A 97 -18.48 -3.30 2.00
CA LEU A 97 -17.45 -4.34 2.16
C LEU A 97 -16.08 -3.75 2.50
N LYS A 98 -15.99 -2.46 2.88
CA LYS A 98 -14.72 -1.86 3.30
C LYS A 98 -14.08 -2.72 4.40
N ASP A 99 -13.02 -3.43 4.01
CA ASP A 99 -11.96 -3.80 4.92
C ASP A 99 -11.12 -2.52 5.05
N ASP A 100 -10.98 -1.98 6.26
CA ASP A 100 -10.44 -0.63 6.52
C ASP A 100 -8.92 -0.50 6.24
N LYS A 101 -8.38 -1.42 5.45
CA LYS A 101 -6.96 -1.56 5.17
C LYS A 101 -6.62 -0.70 3.96
N SER A 102 -6.47 0.58 4.21
CA SER A 102 -5.63 1.44 3.37
C SER A 102 -4.26 0.77 3.17
N TYR A 103 -3.75 0.81 1.94
CA TYR A 103 -2.46 0.20 1.61
C TYR A 103 -1.34 0.94 2.34
N PRO A 104 -0.34 0.22 2.87
CA PRO A 104 0.75 0.86 3.58
C PRO A 104 1.75 1.49 2.60
N TYR A 105 2.32 2.58 3.07
CA TYR A 105 3.40 3.34 2.46
C TYR A 105 4.56 3.37 3.45
N LEU A 106 5.79 3.47 2.95
CA LEU A 106 6.90 3.97 3.75
C LEU A 106 6.88 5.49 3.69
N ARG A 107 6.78 6.13 4.86
CA ARG A 107 6.84 7.58 4.98
C ARG A 107 8.22 7.99 5.47
N VAL A 108 8.81 8.96 4.79
CA VAL A 108 9.99 9.71 5.21
C VAL A 108 9.50 11.09 5.62
N THR A 109 9.60 11.43 6.91
CA THR A 109 9.08 12.70 7.42
C THR A 109 9.88 13.89 6.93
N ASN A 110 9.21 15.03 6.77
CA ASN A 110 9.83 16.32 6.48
C ASN A 110 10.10 17.09 7.77
N GLU A 111 11.10 16.64 8.53
CA GLU A 111 11.58 17.28 9.76
C GLU A 111 13.12 17.32 9.75
N ARG A 112 13.75 18.15 10.58
CA ARG A 112 15.22 18.35 10.59
C ARG A 112 16.03 17.05 10.58
N PHE A 113 15.56 16.05 11.34
CA PHE A 113 16.11 14.70 11.35
C PHE A 113 15.02 13.70 10.92
N PRO A 114 14.88 13.41 9.61
CA PRO A 114 13.81 12.55 9.11
C PRO A 114 13.73 11.16 9.76
N ARG A 115 12.50 10.68 9.91
CA ARG A 115 12.15 9.32 10.35
C ARG A 115 11.60 8.54 9.18
N ILE A 116 11.84 7.23 9.19
CA ILE A 116 11.32 6.30 8.17
C ILE A 116 10.49 5.21 8.84
N PHE A 117 9.20 5.17 8.55
CA PHE A 117 8.27 4.22 9.15
C PHE A 117 7.07 3.90 8.24
N PRO A 118 6.42 2.74 8.43
CA PRO A 118 5.23 2.39 7.68
C PRO A 118 4.02 3.20 8.17
N THR A 119 3.23 3.72 7.24
CA THR A 119 1.96 4.41 7.51
C THR A 119 0.91 4.02 6.49
N ARG A 120 -0.36 4.16 6.83
CA ARG A 120 -1.47 4.08 5.86
C ARG A 120 -2.11 5.43 5.58
N LYS A 121 -1.70 6.46 6.32
CA LYS A 121 -2.19 7.83 6.21
C LYS A 121 -1.16 8.66 5.45
N ILE A 122 -1.61 9.26 4.35
CA ILE A 122 -0.87 10.30 3.63
C ILE A 122 -1.31 11.65 4.20
N VAL A 123 -0.33 12.46 4.59
CA VAL A 123 -0.51 13.79 5.15
C VAL A 123 0.22 14.78 4.23
N LYS A 124 -0.40 15.92 3.95
CA LYS A 124 0.18 16.95 3.08
C LYS A 124 1.09 17.89 3.88
N ASP A 125 2.17 17.36 4.45
CA ASP A 125 3.13 18.11 5.29
C ASP A 125 4.55 18.16 4.69
N GLY A 126 4.68 17.87 3.39
CA GLY A 126 5.96 17.80 2.69
C GLY A 126 6.70 16.47 2.89
N SER A 127 6.18 15.53 3.69
CA SER A 127 6.78 14.19 3.81
C SER A 127 6.80 13.46 2.46
N ARG A 128 7.83 12.64 2.25
CA ARG A 128 7.94 11.75 1.08
C ARG A 128 7.27 10.41 1.39
N TYR A 129 6.54 9.86 0.42
CA TYR A 129 5.81 8.60 0.56
C TYR A 129 6.20 7.63 -0.55
N PHE A 130 6.58 6.42 -0.17
CA PHE A 130 7.01 5.36 -1.07
C PHE A 130 6.03 4.19 -1.00
N GLY A 131 5.61 3.68 -2.15
CA GLY A 131 4.55 2.68 -2.29
C GLY A 131 3.46 3.14 -3.26
N PRO A 132 2.21 2.63 -3.14
CA PRO A 132 1.72 1.73 -2.10
C PRO A 132 2.35 0.33 -2.18
N TYR A 133 2.60 -0.30 -1.04
CA TYR A 133 3.11 -1.68 -0.98
C TYR A 133 1.95 -2.69 -1.00
N THR A 134 2.00 -3.63 -1.95
CA THR A 134 1.03 -4.74 -2.07
C THR A 134 1.23 -5.82 -1.00
N ASP A 135 2.46 -6.01 -0.54
CA ASP A 135 2.84 -6.95 0.52
C ASP A 135 3.51 -6.23 1.70
N VAL A 136 2.87 -6.34 2.88
CA VAL A 136 3.35 -5.73 4.12
C VAL A 136 4.61 -6.43 4.64
N GLY A 137 4.76 -7.73 4.35
CA GLY A 137 5.93 -8.51 4.74
C GLY A 137 7.20 -7.98 4.08
N SER A 138 7.18 -7.87 2.75
CA SER A 138 8.25 -7.32 1.92
C SER A 138 8.62 -5.90 2.34
N MET A 139 7.64 -5.02 2.57
CA MET A 139 7.88 -3.66 3.06
C MET A 139 8.60 -3.66 4.41
N ARG A 140 8.17 -4.50 5.36
CA ARG A 140 8.81 -4.62 6.69
C ARG A 140 10.22 -5.17 6.58
N SER A 141 10.46 -6.16 5.72
CA SER A 141 11.78 -6.74 5.46
C SER A 141 12.74 -5.72 4.84
N LEU A 142 12.25 -4.90 3.91
CA LEU A 142 13.01 -3.77 3.34
C LEU A 142 13.42 -2.80 4.46
N LEU A 143 12.46 -2.32 5.26
CA LEU A 143 12.75 -1.38 6.35
C LEU A 143 13.70 -1.97 7.40
N LYS A 144 13.58 -3.27 7.71
CA LYS A 144 14.50 -3.99 8.61
C LYS A 144 15.92 -4.06 8.05
N SER A 145 16.06 -4.14 6.73
CA SER A 145 17.37 -4.14 6.07
C SER A 145 18.00 -2.75 6.13
N VAL A 146 17.23 -1.71 5.80
CA VAL A 146 17.64 -0.31 5.91
C VAL A 146 18.13 0.02 7.32
N LYS A 147 17.34 -0.30 8.36
CA LYS A 147 17.69 -0.03 9.76
C LYS A 147 18.89 -0.83 10.31
N ARG A 148 19.42 -1.78 9.53
CA ARG A 148 20.62 -2.54 9.88
C ARG A 148 21.88 -1.96 9.26
N ILE A 149 21.73 -1.33 8.10
CA ILE A 149 22.83 -0.75 7.32
C ILE A 149 23.03 0.71 7.72
N PHE A 150 21.92 1.43 7.95
CA PHE A 150 21.94 2.86 8.21
C PHE A 150 21.50 3.17 9.65
N PRO A 151 22.28 3.98 10.39
CA PRO A 151 21.99 4.38 11.77
C PRO A 151 20.89 5.45 11.85
N ILE A 152 19.70 5.12 11.36
CA ILE A 152 18.56 6.02 11.33
C ILE A 152 17.77 6.00 12.65
N ARG A 153 17.35 7.18 13.12
CA ARG A 153 16.62 7.29 14.39
C ARG A 153 15.27 6.56 14.34
N SER A 154 14.91 5.94 15.46
CA SER A 154 13.60 5.29 15.68
C SER A 154 12.66 6.12 16.57
N CYS A 155 13.21 7.08 17.32
CA CYS A 155 12.49 7.87 18.33
C CYS A 155 11.57 8.93 17.71
N ASN A 156 10.48 9.25 18.39
CA ASN A 156 9.48 10.25 17.95
C ASN A 156 9.72 11.66 18.55
N TYR A 157 10.95 11.95 19.01
CA TYR A 157 11.29 13.24 19.63
C TYR A 157 11.26 14.39 18.64
N ASP A 158 10.93 15.59 19.10
CA ASP A 158 11.07 16.79 18.28
C ASP A 158 12.50 17.34 18.44
N LEU A 159 13.32 17.21 17.39
CA LEU A 159 14.76 17.49 17.43
C LEU A 159 15.10 18.83 16.76
N THR A 160 14.40 19.89 17.16
CA THR A 160 14.73 21.26 16.77
C THR A 160 16.10 21.69 17.31
N GLU A 161 16.68 22.74 16.72
CA GLU A 161 17.96 23.29 17.17
C GLU A 161 17.98 23.64 18.66
N GLU A 162 16.95 24.32 19.14
CA GLU A 162 16.83 24.70 20.55
C GLU A 162 16.78 23.49 21.48
N VAL A 163 16.06 22.44 21.10
CA VAL A 163 15.88 21.24 21.92
C VAL A 163 17.17 20.45 22.04
N VAL A 164 17.91 20.33 20.93
CA VAL A 164 19.23 19.67 20.89
C VAL A 164 20.26 20.50 21.65
N ALA A 165 20.29 21.82 21.47
CA ALA A 165 21.19 22.73 22.18
C ALA A 165 21.00 22.66 23.71
N ARG A 166 19.75 22.54 24.17
CA ARG A 166 19.42 22.36 25.60
C ARG A 166 19.66 20.93 26.11
N LYS A 167 20.09 19.99 25.26
CA LYS A 167 20.28 18.56 25.58
C LYS A 167 19.10 17.95 26.33
N LYS A 168 17.87 18.30 25.90
CA LYS A 168 16.62 17.88 26.55
C LYS A 168 16.46 16.36 26.58
N TYR A 169 16.90 15.69 25.52
CA TYR A 169 16.82 14.25 25.37
C TYR A 169 18.21 13.63 25.51
N LYS A 170 18.27 12.47 26.17
CA LYS A 170 19.51 11.72 26.37
C LYS A 170 19.70 10.63 25.31
N LEU A 171 20.94 10.21 25.11
CA LEU A 171 21.27 9.08 24.26
C LEU A 171 20.54 7.81 24.74
N CYS A 172 19.92 7.12 23.80
CA CYS A 172 19.18 5.89 24.07
C CYS A 172 19.99 4.66 23.66
N LEU A 173 19.44 3.48 23.94
CA LEU A 173 20.06 2.20 23.58
C LEU A 173 20.44 2.13 22.10
N ASP A 174 19.60 2.61 21.18
CA ASP A 174 19.85 2.57 19.73
C ASP A 174 21.16 3.26 19.35
N TYR A 175 21.55 4.34 20.04
CA TYR A 175 22.85 4.96 19.84
C TYR A 175 23.99 4.05 20.32
N HIS A 176 23.88 3.52 21.54
CA HIS A 176 24.91 2.68 22.14
C HIS A 176 25.15 1.38 21.36
N ILE A 177 24.12 0.85 20.68
CA ILE A 177 24.22 -0.32 19.80
C ILE A 177 24.43 0.03 18.32
N LYS A 178 24.80 1.28 18.01
CA LYS A 178 25.13 1.76 16.65
C LYS A 178 24.00 1.64 15.61
N LYS A 179 22.75 1.75 16.06
CA LYS A 179 21.55 1.85 15.20
C LYS A 179 21.06 3.29 14.99
N CYS A 180 21.67 4.26 15.66
CA CYS A 180 21.32 5.68 15.57
C CYS A 180 22.58 6.52 15.79
N ASP A 181 22.76 7.60 15.04
CA ASP A 181 23.92 8.50 15.18
C ASP A 181 23.78 9.54 16.32
N GLY A 182 22.73 9.44 17.13
CA GLY A 182 22.54 10.31 18.28
C GLY A 182 22.25 11.79 17.96
N PRO A 183 21.37 12.11 16.98
CA PRO A 183 21.02 13.50 16.66
C PRO A 183 20.36 14.24 17.85
N CYS A 184 19.83 13.50 18.83
CA CYS A 184 19.20 14.09 20.01
C CYS A 184 20.17 14.84 20.93
N GLU A 185 21.46 14.52 20.90
CA GLU A 185 22.52 15.27 21.59
C GLU A 185 23.45 16.02 20.63
N GLY A 186 23.11 16.09 19.34
CA GLY A 186 23.90 16.82 18.35
C GLY A 186 25.20 16.13 17.94
N LEU A 187 25.28 14.80 18.06
CA LEU A 187 26.47 14.02 17.68
C LEU A 187 26.62 13.83 16.15
N VAL A 188 25.61 14.22 15.39
CA VAL A 188 25.60 14.24 13.92
C VAL A 188 24.97 15.54 13.45
N SER A 189 25.52 16.15 12.40
CA SER A 189 24.97 17.34 11.79
C SER A 189 23.63 17.02 11.10
N ALA A 190 22.79 18.04 10.88
CA ALA A 190 21.55 17.81 10.13
C ALA A 190 21.88 17.47 8.67
N GLU A 191 22.93 18.07 8.13
CA GLU A 191 23.41 17.91 6.76
C GLU A 191 23.85 16.47 6.50
N ASP A 192 24.75 15.92 7.33
CA ASP A 192 25.24 14.54 7.19
C ASP A 192 24.12 13.52 7.38
N TYR A 193 23.23 13.78 8.35
CA TYR A 193 22.08 12.91 8.58
C TYR A 193 21.13 12.90 7.38
N ASN A 194 20.84 14.06 6.79
CA ASN A 194 19.98 14.15 5.61
C ASN A 194 20.64 13.52 4.38
N PHE A 195 21.96 13.67 4.21
CA PHE A 195 22.69 12.97 3.16
C PHE A 195 22.52 11.44 3.28
N MET A 196 22.67 10.88 4.48
CA MET A 196 22.38 9.46 4.73
C MET A 196 20.92 9.12 4.39
N VAL A 197 19.96 9.95 4.79
CA VAL A 197 18.53 9.72 4.48
C VAL A 197 18.28 9.68 2.97
N ASP A 198 18.95 10.54 2.20
CA ASP A 198 18.81 10.54 0.74
C ASP A 198 19.43 9.30 0.09
N GLN A 199 20.53 8.76 0.64
CA GLN A 199 21.05 7.44 0.24
C GLN A 199 20.04 6.32 0.50
N ILE A 200 19.34 6.36 1.64
CA ILE A 200 18.27 5.41 1.96
C ILE A 200 17.12 5.54 0.95
N VAL A 201 16.71 6.76 0.62
CA VAL A 201 15.66 7.02 -0.36
C VAL A 201 16.05 6.48 -1.74
N ALA A 202 17.28 6.72 -2.18
CA ALA A 202 17.80 6.17 -3.43
C ALA A 202 17.77 4.63 -3.42
N PHE A 203 18.17 4.00 -2.31
CA PHE A 203 18.11 2.55 -2.14
C PHE A 203 16.67 2.00 -2.19
N ILE A 204 15.71 2.67 -1.55
CA ILE A 204 14.29 2.28 -1.59
C ILE A 204 13.75 2.39 -3.02
N ASN A 205 14.08 3.46 -3.75
CA ASN A 205 13.67 3.63 -5.14
C ASN A 205 14.32 2.61 -6.08
N GLY A 206 15.61 2.29 -5.89
CA GLY A 206 16.33 1.32 -6.71
C GLY A 206 15.73 -0.09 -6.66
N ARG A 207 15.15 -0.49 -5.52
CA ARG A 207 14.42 -1.77 -5.41
C ARG A 207 13.01 -1.72 -6.01
N ASN A 208 12.37 -0.55 -6.07
CA ASN A 208 11.05 -0.43 -6.69
C ASN A 208 11.10 -0.54 -8.22
N ASN A 209 12.26 -0.31 -8.85
CA ASN A 209 12.45 -0.46 -10.31
C ASN A 209 12.91 -1.87 -10.75
N GLN A 210 13.15 -2.80 -9.82
CA GLN A 210 13.63 -4.16 -10.14
C GLN A 210 12.55 -5.26 -9.98
N VAL A 211 11.27 -4.89 -9.98
CA VAL A 211 10.15 -5.84 -9.81
C VAL A 211 9.07 -5.62 -10.85
#